data_AF-A0A432JM69-F1
#
_entry.id   AF-A0A432JM69-F1
#
_cell.length_a   1.000
_cell.length_b   1.000
_cell.length_c   1.000
_cell.angle_alpha   90.00
_cell.angle_beta   90.00
_cell.angle_gamma   90.00
#
_symmetry.space_group_name_H-M   'P 1'
#
loop_
_entity.id
_entity.type
_entity.pdbx_description
1 polymer ?
#
loop_
_entity_poly.entity_id
_entity_poly.type
_entity_poly.pdbx_seq_one_letter_code
_entity_poly.pdbx_strand_id
1 'polypeptide(L)'
;RLLVADRPNDRIQFFNTDGAFLHEWTGLHWPDGIFIDNDAEVVYIAEHGYRVSIWTFDGDKITEWGGGEESDTPGRFKWRPHGIWVDSHKDLYVVTPGDWGKGRRVVKYSRKG
;
A
#
# COMPACT_ATOMS: atom_id res chain seq x y z
N ARG A 1 -8.51 3.70 -15.42
CA ARG A 1 -7.85 4.88 -14.81
C ARG A 1 -6.41 4.47 -14.51
N LEU A 2 -5.47 5.41 -14.57
CA LEU A 2 -4.09 5.21 -14.16
C LEU A 2 -3.92 5.86 -12.78
N LEU A 3 -3.34 5.14 -11.82
CA LEU A 3 -3.03 5.65 -10.49
C LEU A 3 -1.51 5.88 -10.41
N VAL A 4 -1.10 7.00 -9.82
CA VAL A 4 0.31 7.34 -9.59
C VAL A 4 0.50 7.63 -8.11
N ALA A 5 1.37 6.85 -7.46
CA ALA A 5 1.84 7.15 -6.11
C ALA A 5 2.87 8.28 -6.16
N ASP A 6 2.47 9.47 -5.74
CA ASP A 6 3.34 10.64 -5.67
C ASP A 6 3.95 10.72 -4.27
N ARG A 7 4.89 9.79 -4.02
CA ARG A 7 5.41 9.46 -2.70
C ARG A 7 5.80 10.68 -1.85
N PRO A 8 6.65 11.62 -2.31
CA PRO A 8 7.07 12.74 -1.48
C PRO A 8 5.97 13.76 -1.18
N ASN A 9 4.84 13.68 -1.89
CA ASN A 9 3.70 14.59 -1.77
C ASN A 9 2.49 13.92 -1.07
N ASP A 10 2.66 12.74 -0.47
CA ASP A 10 1.65 12.08 0.38
C ASP A 10 0.27 11.89 -0.29
N ARG A 11 0.27 11.63 -1.61
CA ARG A 11 -0.96 11.51 -2.42
C ARG A 11 -0.92 10.40 -3.46
N ILE A 12 -2.11 9.96 -3.86
CA ILE A 12 -2.33 9.19 -5.09
C ILE A 12 -3.03 10.10 -6.10
N GLN A 13 -2.48 10.21 -7.31
CA GLN A 13 -3.10 10.95 -8.41
C GLN A 13 -3.78 9.99 -9.38
N PHE A 14 -4.93 10.40 -9.91
CA PHE A 14 -5.71 9.63 -10.86
C PHE A 14 -5.69 10.32 -12.21
N PHE A 15 -5.40 9.53 -13.25
CA PHE A 15 -5.38 9.98 -14.64
C PHE A 15 -6.28 9.11 -15.50
N ASN A 16 -6.77 9.66 -16.62
CA ASN A 16 -7.27 8.84 -17.71
C ASN A 16 -6.10 8.24 -18.50
N THR A 17 -6.39 7.37 -19.48
CA THR A 17 -5.35 6.70 -20.30
C THR A 17 -4.65 7.64 -21.28
N ASP A 18 -5.19 8.84 -21.50
CA ASP A 18 -4.58 9.89 -22.32
C ASP A 18 -3.65 10.80 -21.50
N GLY A 19 -3.53 10.54 -20.18
CA GLY A 19 -2.68 11.31 -19.28
C GLY A 19 -3.33 12.57 -18.68
N ALA A 20 -4.63 12.79 -18.89
CA ALA A 20 -5.34 13.90 -18.25
C ALA A 20 -5.60 13.61 -16.77
N PHE A 21 -5.23 14.56 -15.91
CA PHE A 21 -5.51 14.51 -14.48
C PHE A 21 -7.02 14.51 -14.22
N LEU A 22 -7.48 13.66 -13.31
CA LEU A 22 -8.88 13.52 -12.94
C LEU A 22 -9.14 14.04 -11.52
N HIS A 23 -8.43 13.51 -10.53
CA HIS A 23 -8.50 13.89 -9.12
C HIS A 23 -7.32 13.26 -8.35
N GLU A 24 -7.26 13.49 -7.05
CA GLU A 24 -6.26 12.91 -6.15
C GLU A 24 -6.86 12.50 -4.81
N TRP A 25 -6.19 11.57 -4.14
CA TRP A 25 -6.43 11.22 -2.74
C TRP A 25 -5.27 11.71 -1.88
N THR A 26 -5.58 12.20 -0.69
CA THR A 26 -4.62 12.67 0.33
C THR A 26 -4.79 11.89 1.64
N GLY A 27 -3.92 12.11 2.62
CA GLY A 27 -3.95 11.39 3.91
C GLY A 27 -3.19 10.06 3.88
N LEU A 28 -2.40 9.85 2.84
CA LEU A 28 -1.39 8.81 2.74
C LEU A 28 -0.08 9.27 3.38
N HIS A 29 0.87 8.36 3.58
CA HIS A 29 2.17 8.63 4.18
C HIS A 29 3.27 7.94 3.37
N TRP A 30 3.81 8.67 2.42
CA TRP A 30 4.77 8.21 1.42
C TRP A 30 4.27 6.94 0.69
N PRO A 31 3.15 7.01 -0.06
CA PRO A 31 2.64 5.86 -0.80
C PRO A 31 3.65 5.39 -1.86
N ASP A 32 3.72 4.08 -2.08
CA ASP A 32 4.61 3.45 -3.06
C ASP A 32 3.85 2.38 -3.86
N GLY A 33 4.02 1.10 -3.56
CA GLY A 33 3.31 0.01 -4.24
C GLY A 33 1.79 0.09 -4.08
N ILE A 34 1.07 -0.11 -5.19
CA ILE A 34 -0.39 -0.13 -5.25
C ILE A 34 -0.86 -1.47 -5.82
N PHE A 35 -1.88 -2.06 -5.22
CA PHE A 35 -2.65 -3.17 -5.80
C PHE A 35 -4.14 -2.80 -5.83
N ILE A 36 -4.79 -3.02 -6.97
CA ILE A 36 -6.20 -2.69 -7.19
C ILE A 36 -6.99 -4.00 -7.30
N ASP A 37 -7.95 -4.21 -6.39
CA ASP A 37 -8.90 -5.32 -6.44
C ASP A 37 -10.22 -4.82 -7.02
N ASN A 38 -10.43 -5.05 -8.32
CA ASN A 38 -11.65 -4.60 -8.99
C ASN A 38 -12.89 -5.38 -8.55
N ASP A 39 -12.75 -6.64 -8.13
CA ASP A 39 -13.88 -7.47 -7.72
C ASP A 39 -14.45 -7.00 -6.37
N ALA A 40 -13.57 -6.51 -5.50
CA ALA A 40 -13.93 -6.00 -4.18
C ALA A 40 -14.05 -4.46 -4.13
N GLU A 41 -13.77 -3.77 -5.24
CA GLU A 41 -13.77 -2.30 -5.35
C GLU A 41 -12.88 -1.58 -4.31
N VAL A 42 -11.70 -2.15 -4.05
CA VAL A 42 -10.73 -1.61 -3.08
C VAL A 42 -9.30 -1.49 -3.63
N VAL A 43 -8.53 -0.58 -3.04
CA VAL A 43 -7.13 -0.31 -3.36
C VAL A 43 -6.27 -0.55 -2.12
N TYR A 44 -5.26 -1.39 -2.26
CA TYR A 44 -4.26 -1.69 -1.24
C TYR A 44 -3.00 -0.89 -1.54
N ILE A 45 -2.44 -0.23 -0.51
CA ILE A 45 -1.30 0.68 -0.69
C ILE A 45 -0.24 0.33 0.35
N ALA A 46 0.98 0.08 -0.14
CA ALA A 46 2.18 0.08 0.70
C ALA A 46 2.63 1.52 0.92
N GLU A 47 2.85 1.88 2.19
CA GLU A 47 3.21 3.24 2.58
C GLU A 47 4.54 3.20 3.33
N HIS A 48 5.52 3.95 2.81
CA HIS A 48 6.84 4.06 3.40
C HIS A 48 6.83 4.63 4.82
N GLY A 49 5.71 5.24 5.21
CA GLY A 49 5.37 5.59 6.58
C GLY A 49 5.18 4.42 7.55
N TYR A 50 5.88 3.28 7.35
CA TYR A 50 5.74 2.06 8.15
C TYR A 50 4.30 1.59 8.31
N ARG A 51 3.51 1.68 7.23
CA ARG A 51 2.14 1.20 7.24
C ARG A 51 1.71 0.64 5.90
N VAL A 52 0.58 -0.02 5.92
CA VAL A 52 -0.19 -0.37 4.73
C VAL A 52 -1.63 0.04 4.99
N SER A 53 -2.32 0.43 3.93
CA SER A 53 -3.72 0.86 4.02
C SER A 53 -4.56 0.27 2.90
N ILE A 54 -5.87 0.22 3.14
CA ILE A 54 -6.89 -0.25 2.20
C ILE A 54 -7.92 0.86 2.07
N TRP A 55 -8.28 1.20 0.83
CA TRP A 55 -9.17 2.31 0.49
C TRP A 55 -10.28 1.83 -0.45
N THR A 56 -11.45 2.45 -0.37
CA THR A 56 -12.52 2.30 -1.37
C THR A 56 -12.14 3.03 -2.66
N PHE A 57 -12.84 2.74 -3.77
CA PHE A 57 -12.67 3.49 -5.02
C PHE A 57 -13.15 4.95 -4.98
N ASP A 58 -13.91 5.32 -3.94
CA ASP A 58 -14.34 6.70 -3.70
C ASP A 58 -13.33 7.50 -2.88
N GLY A 59 -12.26 6.87 -2.39
CA GLY A 59 -11.21 7.52 -1.62
C GLY A 59 -11.44 7.53 -0.11
N ASP A 60 -12.29 6.64 0.40
CA ASP A 60 -12.45 6.44 1.83
C ASP A 60 -11.50 5.35 2.33
N LYS A 61 -10.73 5.66 3.39
CA LYS A 61 -9.85 4.67 4.00
C LYS A 61 -10.67 3.67 4.81
N ILE A 62 -10.61 2.40 4.42
CA ILE A 62 -11.26 1.29 5.13
C ILE A 62 -10.48 0.95 6.40
N THR A 63 -9.15 0.79 6.27
CA THR A 63 -8.29 0.43 7.39
C THR A 63 -6.82 0.74 7.09
N GLU A 64 -6.01 0.78 8.14
CA GLU A 64 -4.55 0.81 8.06
C GLU A 64 -3.92 0.09 9.26
N TRP A 65 -2.71 -0.42 9.08
CA TRP A 65 -1.90 -0.98 10.16
C TRP A 65 -0.42 -0.87 9.85
N GLY A 66 0.42 -1.13 10.86
CA GLY A 66 1.88 -1.01 10.76
C GLY A 66 2.49 0.00 11.74
N GLY A 67 1.67 0.94 12.23
CA GLY A 67 1.98 1.78 13.39
C GLY A 67 2.63 3.12 13.12
N GLY A 68 3.05 3.41 11.89
CA GLY A 68 3.64 4.71 11.56
C GLY A 68 5.13 4.84 11.90
N GLU A 69 5.71 3.82 12.55
CA GLU A 69 7.07 3.82 13.05
C GLU A 69 7.73 2.45 12.91
N GLU A 70 9.06 2.43 12.96
CA GLU A 70 9.85 1.21 12.93
C GLU A 70 9.59 0.35 14.16
N SER A 71 9.23 -0.92 13.96
CA SER A 71 8.99 -1.85 15.07
C SER A 71 9.08 -3.32 14.64
N ASP A 72 9.67 -4.15 15.52
CA ASP A 72 9.73 -5.62 15.37
C ASP A 72 8.51 -6.35 15.97
N THR A 73 7.58 -5.63 16.60
CA THR A 73 6.34 -6.21 17.15
C THR A 73 5.47 -6.84 16.05
N PRO A 74 4.84 -8.01 16.29
CA PRO A 74 3.93 -8.63 15.33
C PRO A 74 2.85 -7.64 14.82
N GLY A 75 2.67 -7.60 13.49
CA GLY A 75 1.74 -6.67 12.84
C GLY A 75 2.30 -5.28 12.58
N ARG A 76 3.53 -4.97 13.01
CA ARG A 76 4.27 -3.74 12.69
C ARG A 76 5.41 -4.04 11.71
N PHE A 77 6.04 -2.98 11.21
CA PHE A 77 7.08 -3.11 10.20
C PHE A 77 8.45 -2.67 10.73
N LYS A 78 9.43 -3.58 10.70
CA LYS A 78 10.84 -3.25 10.93
C LYS A 78 11.43 -2.38 9.83
N TRP A 79 10.95 -2.56 8.60
CA TRP A 79 11.41 -1.82 7.43
C TRP A 79 10.23 -1.33 6.62
N ARG A 80 10.39 -0.19 5.97
CA ARG A 80 9.34 0.51 5.22
C ARG A 80 8.74 -0.38 4.12
N PRO A 81 7.43 -0.62 4.10
CA PRO A 81 6.76 -1.28 2.97
C PRO A 81 7.06 -0.58 1.64
N HIS A 82 7.39 -1.35 0.59
CA HIS A 82 7.63 -0.83 -0.77
C HIS A 82 6.68 -1.45 -1.79
N GLY A 83 6.52 -2.78 -1.74
CA GLY A 83 5.69 -3.53 -2.68
C GLY A 83 4.50 -4.17 -1.99
N ILE A 84 3.39 -4.32 -2.73
CA ILE A 84 2.17 -4.94 -2.23
C ILE A 84 1.50 -5.77 -3.32
N TRP A 85 0.95 -6.93 -2.96
CA TRP A 85 0.19 -7.80 -3.86
C TRP A 85 -0.86 -8.60 -3.08
N VAL A 86 -1.99 -8.93 -3.71
CA VAL A 86 -3.03 -9.79 -3.14
C VAL A 86 -3.23 -11.00 -4.05
N ASP A 87 -3.31 -12.20 -3.48
CA ASP A 87 -3.58 -13.42 -4.24
C ASP A 87 -5.08 -13.74 -4.40
N SER A 88 -5.40 -14.82 -5.11
CA SER A 88 -6.79 -15.26 -5.34
C SER A 88 -7.54 -15.67 -4.07
N HIS A 89 -6.84 -15.99 -2.97
CA HIS A 89 -7.44 -16.29 -1.67
C HIS A 89 -7.64 -15.02 -0.83
N LYS A 90 -7.31 -13.85 -1.39
CA LYS A 90 -7.31 -12.54 -0.73
C LYS A 90 -6.29 -12.46 0.40
N ASP A 91 -5.22 -13.26 0.34
CA ASP A 91 -4.07 -13.11 1.21
C ASP A 91 -3.18 -11.99 0.69
N LEU A 92 -2.65 -11.18 1.61
CA LEU A 92 -1.86 -10.00 1.28
C LEU A 92 -0.37 -10.25 1.47
N TYR A 93 0.42 -9.81 0.51
CA TYR A 93 1.87 -9.92 0.47
C TYR A 93 2.46 -8.51 0.48
N VAL A 94 3.28 -8.22 1.49
CA VAL A 94 3.96 -6.93 1.64
C VAL A 94 5.47 -7.15 1.59
N VAL A 95 6.14 -6.45 0.70
CA VAL A 95 7.59 -6.51 0.55
C VAL A 95 8.21 -5.35 1.32
N THR A 96 9.16 -5.69 2.19
CA THR A 96 9.98 -4.69 2.88
C THR A 96 11.45 -4.88 2.48
N PRO A 97 12.21 -3.79 2.36
CA PRO A 97 13.65 -3.88 2.16
C PRO A 97 14.24 -4.49 3.42
N GLY A 98 15.25 -5.34 3.28
CA GLY A 98 16.07 -5.74 4.42
C GLY A 98 17.16 -4.71 4.69
N ASP A 99 18.11 -5.06 5.57
CA ASP A 99 19.38 -4.36 5.62
C ASP A 99 20.04 -4.35 4.24
N TRP A 100 20.78 -3.28 3.93
CA TRP A 100 21.59 -3.20 2.72
C TRP A 100 22.51 -4.42 2.57
N GLY A 101 22.48 -5.05 1.41
CA GLY A 101 23.26 -6.26 1.12
C GLY A 101 22.69 -7.56 1.72
N LYS A 102 21.55 -7.52 2.41
CA LYS A 102 20.85 -8.71 2.90
C LYS A 102 19.60 -9.04 2.06
N GLY A 103 19.08 -10.25 2.25
CA GLY A 103 17.85 -10.71 1.59
C GLY A 103 16.65 -9.82 1.93
N ARG A 104 15.79 -9.58 0.93
CA ARG A 104 14.52 -8.86 1.10
C ARG A 104 13.52 -9.76 1.82
N ARG A 105 12.62 -9.15 2.61
CA ARG A 105 11.56 -9.86 3.32
C ARG A 105 10.24 -9.70 2.60
N VAL A 106 9.50 -10.80 2.48
CA VAL A 106 8.08 -10.79 2.14
C VAL A 106 7.31 -11.20 3.39
N VAL A 107 6.33 -10.39 3.79
CA VAL A 107 5.40 -10.71 4.87
C VAL A 107 4.06 -11.08 4.24
N LYS A 108 3.55 -12.26 4.58
CA LYS A 108 2.22 -12.72 4.19
C LYS A 108 1.24 -12.49 5.34
N TYR A 109 0.14 -11.82 5.05
CA TYR A 109 -1.02 -11.69 5.93
C TYR A 109 -2.13 -12.56 5.36
N SER A 110 -2.46 -13.64 6.07
CA SER A 110 -3.57 -14.49 5.67
C SER A 110 -4.88 -14.01 6.26
N ARG A 111 -5.92 -13.97 5.42
CA ARG A 111 -7.26 -13.61 5.87
C ARG A 111 -7.78 -14.72 6.78
N LYS A 112 -8.22 -14.38 7.99
CA LYS A 112 -9.00 -15.29 8.83
C LYS A 112 -10.48 -14.98 8.61
N GLY A 113 -11.26 -16.04 8.36
CA GLY A 113 -12.71 -15.97 8.18
C GLY A 113 -13.44 -15.53 9.43
#